data_AF-A0A3M2F0Y1-F1
#
_entry.id   AF-A0A3M2F0Y1-F1
#
_cell.length_a   1.000
_cell.length_b   1.000
_cell.length_c   1.000
_cell.angle_alpha   90.00
_cell.angle_beta   90.00
_cell.angle_gamma   90.00
#
_symmetry.space_group_name_H-M   'P 1'
#
loop_
_entity.id
_entity.type
_entity.pdbx_description
1 polymer ?
#
loop_
_entity_poly.entity_id
_entity_poly.type
_entity_poly.pdbx_seq_one_letter_code
_entity_poly.pdbx_strand_id
1 'polypeptide(L)'
;AVIETLARKTQAALRKAKVRRMVVTGGVAANESLRARLRRIAEAECVDCLFPQKRHCTDNAAMIGAAFWARKRVPLRENEGADASLPLPQTLSATTP
;
A
#
# COMPACT_ATOMS: atom_id res chain seq x y z
N ALA A 1 -16.35 8.81 12.59
CA ALA A 1 -17.08 7.91 11.66
C ALA A 1 -16.16 7.23 10.64
N VAL A 2 -15.49 7.97 9.74
CA VAL A 2 -14.69 7.38 8.63
C VAL A 2 -13.51 6.54 9.11
N ILE A 3 -12.68 7.06 10.03
CA ILE A 3 -11.52 6.33 10.56
C ILE A 3 -11.94 4.97 11.14
N GLU A 4 -13.01 4.94 11.92
CA GLU A 4 -13.48 3.71 12.55
C GLU A 4 -14.00 2.68 11.53
N THR A 5 -14.64 3.15 10.46
CA THR A 5 -15.04 2.28 9.35
C THR A 5 -13.83 1.68 8.63
N LEU A 6 -12.79 2.48 8.36
CA LEU A 6 -11.54 1.98 7.76
C LEU A 6 -10.84 0.99 8.69
N ALA A 7 -10.78 1.30 9.98
CA ALA A 7 -10.20 0.48 11.03
C ALA A 7 -10.86 -0.90 11.09
N ARG A 8 -12.20 -0.95 11.21
CA ARG A 8 -12.97 -2.20 11.26
C ARG A 8 -12.80 -3.05 10.00
N LYS A 9 -12.85 -2.43 8.81
CA LYS A 9 -12.64 -3.15 7.54
C LYS A 9 -11.22 -3.70 7.42
N THR A 10 -10.22 -2.93 7.86
CA THR A 10 -8.82 -3.37 7.85
C THR A 10 -8.62 -4.57 8.77
N GLN A 11 -9.17 -4.53 10.00
CA GLN A 11 -9.09 -5.65 10.93
C GLN A 11 -9.71 -6.93 10.36
N ALA A 12 -10.89 -6.83 9.74
CA ALA A 12 -11.53 -7.97 9.08
C ALA A 12 -10.67 -8.52 7.92
N ALA A 13 -10.03 -7.65 7.15
CA ALA A 13 -9.13 -8.04 6.06
C ALA A 13 -7.87 -8.75 6.57
N LEU A 14 -7.25 -8.27 7.66
CA LEU A 14 -6.07 -8.91 8.26
C LEU A 14 -6.36 -10.35 8.69
N ARG A 15 -7.48 -10.56 9.40
CA ARG A 15 -7.92 -11.89 9.85
C ARG A 15 -8.18 -12.84 8.69
N LYS A 16 -8.74 -12.33 7.59
CA LYS A 16 -9.01 -13.12 6.38
C LYS A 16 -7.72 -13.45 5.62
N ALA A 17 -6.82 -12.49 5.47
CA ALA A 17 -5.62 -12.60 4.64
C ALA A 17 -4.48 -13.37 5.32
N LYS A 18 -4.45 -13.45 6.66
CA LYS A 18 -3.42 -14.15 7.45
C LYS A 18 -2.00 -13.72 7.07
N VAL A 19 -1.80 -12.42 6.92
CA VAL A 19 -0.50 -11.82 6.57
C VAL A 19 0.30 -11.48 7.82
N ARG A 20 1.64 -11.44 7.69
CA ARG A 20 2.54 -11.01 8.78
C ARG A 20 2.74 -9.50 8.84
N ARG A 21 2.40 -8.80 7.76
CA ARG A 21 2.70 -7.38 7.58
C ARG A 21 1.63 -6.69 6.77
N MET A 22 1.31 -5.47 7.16
CA MET A 22 0.52 -4.53 6.38
C MET A 22 1.28 -3.23 6.11
N VAL A 23 1.08 -2.69 4.92
CA VAL A 23 1.59 -1.38 4.53
C VAL A 23 0.40 -0.47 4.27
N VAL A 24 0.39 0.71 4.89
CA VAL A 24 -0.69 1.69 4.73
C VAL A 24 -0.14 2.91 4.01
N THR A 25 -0.63 3.14 2.78
CA THR A 25 -0.17 4.21 1.87
C THR A 25 -1.35 4.93 1.22
N GLY A 26 -1.08 5.96 0.42
CA GLY A 26 -2.06 6.88 -0.17
C GLY A 26 -2.25 8.15 0.66
N GLY A 27 -2.83 9.20 0.04
CA GLY A 27 -2.93 10.52 0.68
C GLY A 27 -3.64 10.51 2.04
N VAL A 28 -4.69 9.69 2.19
CA VAL A 28 -5.41 9.52 3.46
C VAL A 28 -4.54 8.90 4.55
N ALA A 29 -3.55 8.07 4.19
CA ALA A 29 -2.61 7.45 5.13
C ALA A 29 -1.64 8.47 5.77
N ALA A 30 -1.57 9.72 5.29
CA ALA A 30 -0.82 10.78 5.95
C ALA A 30 -1.50 11.27 7.25
N ASN A 31 -2.79 10.95 7.47
CA ASN A 31 -3.56 11.34 8.64
C ASN A 31 -3.07 10.64 9.92
N GLU A 32 -2.70 11.42 10.94
CA GLU A 32 -2.10 10.89 12.18
C GLU A 32 -3.08 10.07 13.02
N SER A 33 -4.33 10.51 13.14
CA SER A 33 -5.37 9.79 13.89
C SER A 33 -5.64 8.41 13.27
N LEU A 34 -5.65 8.32 11.93
CA LEU A 34 -5.75 7.05 11.23
C LEU A 34 -4.53 6.16 11.48
N ARG A 35 -3.31 6.71 11.38
CA ARG A 35 -2.07 5.97 11.69
C ARG A 35 -2.10 5.38 13.10
N ALA A 36 -2.45 6.18 14.10
CA ALA A 36 -2.54 5.75 15.48
C ALA A 36 -3.59 4.63 15.66
N ARG A 37 -4.77 4.76 15.04
CA ARG A 37 -5.82 3.74 15.13
C ARG A 37 -5.40 2.43 14.49
N LEU A 38 -4.79 2.47 13.31
CA LEU A 38 -4.38 1.26 12.58
C LEU A 38 -3.19 0.55 13.24
N ARG A 39 -2.26 1.28 13.89
CA ARG A 39 -1.19 0.66 14.69
C ARG A 39 -1.74 -0.20 15.81
N ARG A 40 -2.71 0.31 16.59
CA ARG A 40 -3.36 -0.47 17.66
C ARG A 40 -4.05 -1.73 17.14
N ILE A 41 -4.66 -1.66 15.95
CA ILE A 41 -5.25 -2.84 15.31
C ILE A 41 -4.15 -3.84 14.94
N ALA A 42 -3.06 -3.38 14.34
CA ALA A 42 -1.97 -4.25 13.94
C ALA A 42 -1.34 -4.96 15.15
N GLU A 43 -1.13 -4.23 16.25
CA GLU A 43 -0.65 -4.78 17.52
C GLU A 43 -1.60 -5.86 18.05
N ALA A 44 -2.91 -5.60 18.07
CA ALA A 44 -3.91 -6.57 18.53
C ALA A 44 -4.00 -7.83 17.64
N GLU A 45 -3.69 -7.71 16.36
CA GLU A 45 -3.70 -8.83 15.40
C GLU A 45 -2.30 -9.44 15.19
N CYS A 46 -1.28 -9.01 15.94
CA CYS A 46 0.12 -9.44 15.81
C CYS A 46 0.70 -9.28 14.37
N VAL A 47 0.41 -8.14 13.72
CA VAL A 47 0.85 -7.80 12.37
C VAL A 47 1.76 -6.58 12.38
N ASP A 48 2.88 -6.63 11.64
CA ASP A 48 3.73 -5.46 11.41
C ASP A 48 2.98 -4.36 10.65
N CYS A 49 2.93 -3.14 11.18
CA CYS A 49 2.30 -2.00 10.50
C CYS A 49 3.33 -0.98 10.00
N LEU A 50 3.50 -0.90 8.69
CA LEU A 50 4.42 0.03 8.05
C LEU A 50 3.69 1.24 7.44
N PHE A 51 4.28 2.41 7.64
CA PHE A 51 3.87 3.66 6.99
C PHE A 51 5.08 4.29 6.31
N PRO A 52 4.95 4.76 5.06
CA PRO A 52 5.96 5.63 4.49
C PRO A 52 5.98 6.99 5.23
N GLN A 53 7.08 7.71 5.07
CA GLN A 53 7.14 9.12 5.47
C GLN A 53 6.01 9.89 4.78
N LYS A 54 5.42 10.89 5.47
CA LYS A 54 4.22 11.59 4.98
C LYS A 54 4.39 12.15 3.56
N ARG A 55 5.58 12.68 3.23
CA ARG A 55 5.91 13.20 1.89
C ARG A 55 5.85 12.16 0.77
N HIS A 56 5.90 10.87 1.10
CA HIS A 56 5.81 9.77 0.14
C HIS A 56 4.42 9.10 0.15
N CYS A 57 3.45 9.60 0.93
CA CYS A 57 2.09 9.05 0.96
C CYS A 57 1.22 9.55 -0.19
N THR A 58 1.45 10.77 -0.68
CA THR A 58 0.76 11.35 -1.84
C THR A 58 1.48 10.99 -3.13
N ASP A 59 0.82 11.19 -4.27
CA ASP A 59 1.42 10.91 -5.58
C ASP A 59 2.72 11.71 -5.76
N ASN A 60 3.79 11.00 -6.11
CA ASN A 60 5.11 11.58 -6.30
C ASN A 60 5.96 10.72 -7.26
N ALA A 61 6.94 11.34 -7.93
CA ALA A 61 7.80 10.64 -8.88
C ALA A 61 8.64 9.52 -8.26
N ALA A 62 8.96 9.60 -6.96
CA ALA A 62 9.75 8.57 -6.29
C ALA A 62 9.01 7.22 -6.20
N MET A 63 7.67 7.22 -6.08
CA MET A 63 6.89 5.99 -6.08
C MET A 63 6.96 5.28 -7.45
N ILE A 64 6.97 6.04 -8.53
CA ILE A 64 7.08 5.53 -9.90
C ILE A 64 8.49 4.96 -10.13
N GLY A 65 9.53 5.69 -9.73
CA GLY A 65 10.91 5.22 -9.81
C GLY A 65 11.15 3.94 -9.00
N ALA A 66 10.64 3.87 -7.77
CA ALA A 66 10.75 2.69 -6.92
C ALA A 66 10.00 1.48 -7.51
N ALA A 67 8.79 1.68 -8.05
CA ALA A 67 8.03 0.63 -8.69
C ALA A 67 8.72 0.09 -9.96
N PHE A 68 9.28 0.99 -10.79
CA PHE A 68 10.06 0.62 -11.97
C PHE A 68 11.30 -0.20 -11.59
N TRP A 69 12.05 0.25 -10.58
CA TRP A 69 13.22 -0.46 -10.07
C TRP A 69 12.85 -1.85 -9.52
N ALA A 70 11.78 -1.95 -8.72
CA ALA A 70 11.33 -3.19 -8.10
C ALA A 70 10.80 -4.21 -9.11
N ARG A 71 10.18 -3.78 -10.20
CA ARG A 71 9.60 -4.68 -11.22
C ARG A 71 10.63 -5.44 -12.07
N LYS A 72 11.94 -5.28 -11.83
CA LYS A 72 13.06 -5.82 -12.64
C LYS A 72 12.89 -5.52 -14.13
N ARG A 73 13.46 -4.40 -14.61
CA ARG A 73 13.70 -4.07 -16.03
C ARG A 73 12.75 -4.77 -17.03
N VAL A 74 11.45 -4.58 -16.86
CA VAL A 74 10.50 -4.91 -17.92
C VAL A 74 10.97 -4.10 -19.15
N PRO A 75 11.14 -4.72 -20.33
CA PRO A 75 11.55 -3.99 -21.52
C PRO A 75 10.61 -2.80 -21.70
N LEU A 76 11.18 -1.60 -21.75
CA LEU A 76 10.39 -0.42 -22.07
C LEU A 76 9.85 -0.62 -23.48
N ARG A 77 8.53 -0.68 -23.60
CA ARG A 77 7.88 -0.72 -24.91
C ARG A 77 7.74 0.70 -25.40
N GLU A 78 8.28 0.99 -26.56
CA GLU A 78 7.98 2.23 -27.27
C GLU A 78 6.51 2.19 -27.72
N ASN A 79 5.78 3.28 -27.54
CA ASN A 79 4.36 3.45 -27.93
C ASN A 79 3.30 2.76 -27.05
N GLU A 80 3.48 2.68 -25.73
CA GLU A 80 2.34 2.45 -24.83
C GLU A 80 1.55 3.76 -24.66
N GLY A 81 0.29 3.76 -25.09
CA GLY A 81 -0.64 4.87 -24.85
C GLY A 81 -1.02 5.00 -23.37
N ALA A 82 -1.47 6.18 -22.97
CA ALA A 82 -2.00 6.38 -21.63
C ALA A 82 -3.38 5.71 -21.49
N ASP A 83 -3.54 4.92 -20.43
CA ASP A 83 -4.82 4.31 -20.06
C ASP A 83 -5.27 4.82 -18.69
N ALA A 84 -6.33 5.63 -18.67
CA ALA A 84 -6.92 6.19 -17.45
C ALA A 84 -7.64 5.14 -16.58
N SER A 85 -7.92 3.96 -17.15
CA SER A 85 -8.60 2.84 -16.51
C SER A 85 -7.68 1.66 -16.21
N LEU A 86 -6.35 1.83 -16.38
CA LEU A 86 -5.37 0.77 -16.25
C LEU A 86 -5.54 0.04 -14.89
N PRO A 87 -5.94 -1.25 -14.88
CA PRO A 87 -6.20 -1.96 -13.64
C PRO A 87 -4.89 -2.26 -12.91
N LEU A 88 -4.97 -2.42 -11.59
CA LEU A 88 -3.85 -2.95 -10.83
C LEU A 88 -3.53 -4.37 -11.32
N PRO A 89 -2.24 -4.71 -11.51
CA PRO A 89 -1.82 -6.05 -11.90
C PRO A 89 -2.28 -7.06 -10.85
N GLN A 90 -2.96 -8.13 -11.28
CA GLN A 90 -3.50 -9.14 -10.36
C GLN A 90 -2.42 -10.00 -9.68
N THR A 91 -1.20 -10.02 -10.23
CA THR A 91 -0.04 -10.69 -9.67
C THR A 91 1.12 -9.71 -9.55
N LEU A 92 1.34 -9.19 -8.35
CA LEU A 92 2.66 -8.75 -7.91
C LEU A 92 3.34 -10.00 -7.35
N SER A 93 3.88 -10.88 -8.20
CA SER A 93 4.79 -11.91 -7.70
C SER A 93 5.98 -11.20 -7.08
N ALA A 94 5.99 -11.08 -5.76
CA ALA A 94 7.15 -10.67 -4.99
C ALA A 94 8.20 -11.78 -5.11
N THR A 95 8.86 -11.88 -6.26
CA THR A 95 10.08 -12.66 -6.42
C THR A 95 11.25 -11.72 -6.24
N THR A 96 11.58 -11.46 -4.98
CA THR A 96 12.89 -10.98 -4.53
C THR A 96 13.11 -11.63 -3.15
N PRO A 97 14.31 -12.18 -2.87
CA PRO A 97 14.53 -13.18 -1.82
C PRO A 97 14.20 -12.73 -0.40
#